data_AF-A0A645HML9-F1
#
_entry.id   AF-A0A645HML9-F1
#
_cell.length_a   1.000
_cell.length_b   1.000
_cell.length_c   1.000
_cell.angle_alpha   90.00
_cell.angle_beta   90.00
_cell.angle_gamma   90.00
#
_symmetry.space_group_name_H-M   'P 1'
#
loop_
_entity.id
_entity.type
_entity.pdbx_description
1 polymer ?
#
loop_
_entity_poly.entity_id
_entity_poly.type
_entity_poly.pdbx_seq_one_letter_code
_entity_poly.pdbx_strand_id
1 'polypeptide(L)'
;MVGSFLDISKLKEAEQIIIEAGSRAEAASHAKSNFLASMSHELRTPLNSIIGFADVLKEETFGPLNDRQAKYLGNISISGKHLLKLIDDILDLSKIEAGKMELNPEEFSISETLR
;
A
#
# COMPACT_ATOMS: atom_id res chain seq x y z
N MET A 1 59.78 -9.00 -17.32
CA MET A 1 58.76 -9.80 -16.61
C MET A 1 57.72 -8.80 -16.12
N VAL A 2 56.70 -8.54 -16.94
CA VAL A 2 55.66 -7.54 -16.67
C VAL A 2 54.76 -8.13 -15.57
N GLY A 3 54.92 -7.63 -14.35
CA GLY A 3 54.12 -8.05 -13.21
C GLY A 3 52.68 -7.59 -13.42
N SER A 4 51.82 -8.52 -13.85
CA SER A 4 50.37 -8.39 -13.77
C SER A 4 49.92 -8.47 -12.31
N PHE A 5 50.34 -7.50 -11.49
CA PHE A 5 49.59 -7.10 -10.30
C PHE A 5 48.44 -6.22 -10.80
N LEU A 6 47.58 -6.81 -11.65
CA LEU A 6 46.32 -6.24 -12.09
C LEU A 6 45.53 -5.87 -10.83
N ASP A 7 45.47 -4.59 -10.50
CA ASP A 7 44.31 -3.84 -10.00
C ASP A 7 43.27 -4.54 -9.09
N ILE A 8 43.66 -5.57 -8.31
CA ILE A 8 42.76 -6.31 -7.40
C ILE A 8 42.20 -5.37 -6.32
N SER A 9 42.97 -4.35 -5.91
CA SER A 9 42.51 -3.35 -4.94
C SER A 9 41.33 -2.55 -5.46
N LYS A 10 41.38 -2.05 -6.71
CA LYS A 10 40.24 -1.32 -7.31
C LYS A 10 39.03 -2.22 -7.53
N LEU A 11 39.25 -3.48 -7.87
CA LEU A 11 38.16 -4.45 -8.00
C LEU A 11 37.45 -4.65 -6.65
N LYS A 12 38.20 -4.85 -5.56
CA LYS A 12 37.65 -5.00 -4.21
C LYS A 12 36.95 -3.72 -3.71
N GLU A 13 37.51 -2.55 -4.01
CA GLU A 13 36.86 -1.27 -3.67
C GLU A 13 35.54 -1.09 -4.42
N ALA A 14 35.51 -1.40 -5.73
CA ALA A 14 34.28 -1.35 -6.52
C ALA A 14 33.23 -2.35 -6.02
N GLU A 15 33.66 -3.57 -5.67
CA GLU A 15 32.80 -4.61 -5.11
C GLU A 15 32.19 -4.17 -3.76
N GLN A 16 33.01 -3.57 -2.88
CA GLN A 16 32.55 -3.00 -1.61
C GLN A 16 31.55 -1.85 -1.81
N ILE A 17 31.81 -0.94 -2.76
CA ILE A 17 30.89 0.15 -3.11
C ILE A 17 29.54 -0.41 -3.58
N ILE A 18 29.54 -1.45 -4.40
CA ILE A 18 28.32 -2.11 -4.89
C ILE A 18 27.55 -2.74 -3.73
N ILE A 19 28.23 -3.45 -2.83
CA ILE A 19 27.62 -4.07 -1.64
C ILE A 19 26.98 -3.01 -0.74
N GLU A 20 27.70 -1.93 -0.44
CA GLU A 20 27.19 -0.84 0.38
C GLU A 20 26.03 -0.10 -0.29
N ALA A 21 26.09 0.11 -1.60
CA ALA A 21 25.00 0.70 -2.36
C ALA A 21 23.75 -0.18 -2.34
N GLY A 22 23.92 -1.51 -2.49
CA GLY A 22 22.85 -2.48 -2.38
C GLY A 22 22.21 -2.49 -1.00
N SER A 23 23.02 -2.54 0.07
CA SER A 23 22.53 -2.51 1.44
C SER A 23 21.75 -1.22 1.76
N ARG A 24 22.24 -0.07 1.30
CA ARG A 24 21.53 1.21 1.45
C ARG A 24 20.20 1.22 0.69
N ALA A 25 20.17 0.69 -0.54
CA ALA A 25 18.95 0.61 -1.33
C ALA A 25 17.90 -0.30 -0.68
N GLU A 26 18.32 -1.45 -0.15
CA GLU A 26 17.46 -2.38 0.58
C GLU A 26 16.89 -1.73 1.85
N ALA A 27 17.74 -1.10 2.67
CA ALA A 27 17.30 -0.39 3.87
C ALA A 27 16.28 0.71 3.54
N ALA A 28 16.49 1.48 2.48
CA ALA A 28 15.55 2.50 2.02
C ALA A 28 14.22 1.90 1.55
N SER A 29 14.26 0.78 0.81
CA SER A 29 13.06 0.06 0.36
C SER A 29 12.24 -0.48 1.54
N HIS A 30 12.91 -1.05 2.55
CA HIS A 30 12.28 -1.50 3.79
C HIS A 30 11.65 -0.34 4.57
N ALA A 31 12.35 0.79 4.72
CA ALA A 31 11.82 1.96 5.39
C ALA A 31 10.57 2.51 4.67
N LYS A 32 10.60 2.62 3.34
CA LYS A 32 9.44 3.01 2.51
C LYS A 32 8.25 2.07 2.73
N SER A 33 8.50 0.76 2.65
CA SER A 33 7.46 -0.26 2.82
C SER A 33 6.80 -0.19 4.19
N ASN A 34 7.59 -0.10 5.25
CA ASN A 34 7.11 -0.01 6.62
C ASN A 34 6.32 1.28 6.87
N PHE A 35 6.81 2.40 6.35
CA PHE A 35 6.12 3.68 6.44
C PHE A 35 4.73 3.61 5.80
N LEU A 36 4.64 3.11 4.56
CA LEU A 36 3.37 3.02 3.84
C LEU A 36 2.40 2.05 4.50
N ALA A 37 2.87 0.90 4.99
CA ALA A 37 2.05 -0.04 5.74
C ALA A 37 1.46 0.59 7.02
N SER A 38 2.29 1.28 7.82
CA SER A 38 1.84 1.96 9.04
C SER A 38 0.81 3.04 8.73
N MET A 39 1.11 3.93 7.79
CA MET A 39 0.20 5.01 7.38
C MET A 39 -1.13 4.46 6.86
N SER A 40 -1.09 3.37 6.09
CA SER A 40 -2.33 2.74 5.63
C SER A 40 -3.20 2.25 6.78
N HIS A 41 -2.63 1.57 7.78
CA HIS A 41 -3.39 1.14 8.96
C HIS A 41 -3.95 2.33 9.75
N GLU A 42 -3.15 3.38 9.95
CA GLU A 42 -3.55 4.59 10.66
C GLU A 42 -4.64 5.38 9.92
N LEU A 43 -4.68 5.33 8.58
CA LEU A 43 -5.70 5.99 7.77
C LEU A 43 -6.98 5.16 7.65
N ARG A 44 -6.89 3.83 7.55
CA ARG A 44 -8.06 2.93 7.43
C ARG A 44 -9.00 3.06 8.63
N THR A 45 -8.46 3.11 9.84
CA THR A 45 -9.26 3.16 11.08
C THR A 45 -10.20 4.37 11.18
N PRO A 46 -9.71 5.63 11.08
CA PRO A 46 -10.59 6.80 11.12
C PRO A 46 -11.51 6.87 9.89
N LEU A 47 -11.06 6.42 8.72
CA LEU A 47 -11.88 6.45 7.50
C LEU A 47 -13.03 5.45 7.57
N ASN A 48 -12.79 4.24 8.06
CA ASN A 48 -13.83 3.25 8.33
C ASN A 48 -14.83 3.76 9.38
N SER A 49 -14.36 4.46 10.40
CA SER A 49 -15.25 5.09 11.39
C SER A 49 -16.15 6.15 10.74
N ILE A 50 -15.59 7.03 9.90
CA ILE A 50 -16.36 8.06 9.18
C ILE A 50 -17.41 7.44 8.25
N ILE A 51 -17.03 6.42 7.48
CA ILE A 51 -17.95 5.69 6.59
C ILE A 51 -19.03 4.99 7.41
N GLY A 52 -18.66 4.32 8.50
CA GLY A 52 -19.59 3.63 9.40
C GLY A 52 -20.61 4.58 10.01
N PHE A 53 -20.19 5.75 10.52
CA PHE A 53 -21.13 6.76 10.99
C PHE A 53 -22.04 7.29 9.87
N ALA A 54 -21.49 7.50 8.67
CA ALA A 54 -22.30 7.92 7.54
C ALA A 54 -23.35 6.88 7.14
N ASP A 55 -23.01 5.59 7.24
CA ASP A 55 -23.92 4.50 6.91
C ASP A 55 -24.97 4.30 8.02
N VAL A 56 -24.61 4.38 9.30
CA VAL A 56 -25.58 4.38 10.43
C VAL A 56 -26.57 5.53 10.32
N LEU A 57 -26.12 6.74 9.94
CA LEU A 57 -27.02 7.89 9.77
C LEU A 57 -28.01 7.68 8.61
N LYS A 58 -27.63 6.94 7.56
CA LYS A 58 -28.53 6.60 6.45
C LYS A 58 -29.62 5.60 6.83
N GLU A 59 -29.47 4.88 7.94
CA GLU A 59 -30.52 3.98 8.43
C GLU A 59 -31.70 4.74 9.03
N GLU A 60 -31.60 6.08 9.18
CA GLU A 60 -32.65 6.96 9.69
C GLU A 60 -33.16 6.59 11.10
N THR A 61 -32.38 5.80 11.85
CA THR A 61 -32.70 5.32 13.20
C THR A 61 -32.79 6.45 14.23
N PHE A 62 -32.15 7.59 13.96
CA PHE A 62 -32.19 8.81 14.78
C PHE A 62 -33.18 9.86 14.25
N GLY A 63 -33.95 9.53 13.21
CA GLY A 63 -34.90 10.43 12.53
C GLY A 63 -34.67 10.51 11.02
N PRO A 64 -35.66 11.06 10.28
CA PRO A 64 -35.60 11.12 8.82
C PRO A 64 -34.54 12.12 8.35
N LEU A 65 -33.89 11.81 7.24
CA LEU A 65 -32.96 12.71 6.58
C LEU A 65 -33.69 13.61 5.58
N ASN A 66 -33.25 14.86 5.46
CA ASN A 66 -33.59 15.67 4.30
C ASN A 66 -32.71 15.33 3.09
N ASP A 67 -33.15 15.71 1.89
CA ASP A 67 -32.45 15.42 0.63
C ASP A 67 -30.98 15.84 0.61
N ARG A 68 -30.64 16.98 1.26
CA ARG A 68 -29.25 17.45 1.32
C ARG A 68 -28.40 16.58 2.23
N GLN A 69 -28.93 16.19 3.39
CA GLN A 69 -28.25 15.27 4.31
C GLN A 69 -28.01 13.92 3.65
N ALA A 70 -29.02 13.34 3.01
CA ALA A 70 -28.90 12.07 2.29
C ALA A 70 -27.82 12.15 1.20
N LYS A 71 -27.80 13.22 0.41
CA LYS A 71 -26.78 13.46 -0.62
C LYS A 71 -25.37 13.57 -0.03
N TYR A 72 -25.18 14.30 1.07
CA TYR A 72 -23.87 14.44 1.69
C TYR A 72 -23.37 13.15 2.31
N LEU A 73 -24.22 12.38 2.98
CA LEU A 73 -23.86 11.06 3.51
C LEU A 73 -23.51 10.07 2.39
N GLY A 74 -24.21 10.15 1.25
CA GLY A 74 -23.85 9.44 0.02
C GLY A 74 -22.44 9.81 -0.45
N ASN A 75 -22.15 11.10 -0.58
CA ASN A 75 -20.84 11.60 -1.02
C ASN A 75 -19.71 11.20 -0.06
N ILE A 76 -19.93 11.27 1.25
CA ILE A 76 -18.95 10.85 2.27
C ILE A 76 -18.61 9.37 2.09
N SER A 77 -19.63 8.50 1.97
CA SER A 77 -19.42 7.06 1.83
C SER A 77 -18.72 6.70 0.53
N ILE A 78 -19.10 7.33 -0.61
CA ILE A 78 -18.42 7.14 -1.91
C ILE A 78 -16.97 7.61 -1.85
N SER A 79 -16.72 8.82 -1.33
CA SER A 79 -15.38 9.40 -1.29
C SER A 79 -14.46 8.64 -0.34
N GLY A 80 -14.99 8.20 0.81
CA GLY A 80 -14.24 7.39 1.76
C GLY A 80 -13.83 6.03 1.18
N LYS A 81 -14.77 5.34 0.51
CA LYS A 81 -14.47 4.07 -0.18
C LYS A 81 -13.44 4.25 -1.30
N HIS A 82 -13.54 5.35 -2.06
CA HIS A 82 -12.55 5.67 -3.09
C HIS A 82 -11.17 5.91 -2.48
N LEU A 83 -11.08 6.66 -1.37
CA LEU A 83 -9.80 6.91 -0.72
C LEU A 83 -9.18 5.63 -0.13
N LEU A 84 -9.99 4.73 0.45
CA LEU A 84 -9.52 3.40 0.88
C LEU A 84 -8.89 2.63 -0.28
N LYS A 85 -9.56 2.61 -1.44
CA LYS A 85 -9.04 1.95 -2.64
C LYS A 85 -7.71 2.54 -3.10
N LEU A 86 -7.57 3.87 -3.13
CA LEU A 86 -6.31 4.52 -3.48
C LEU A 86 -5.17 4.15 -2.52
N ILE A 87 -5.47 4.03 -1.23
CA ILE A 87 -4.50 3.59 -0.22
C ILE A 87 -4.07 2.14 -0.50
N ASP A 88 -5.01 1.26 -0.83
CA ASP A 88 -4.73 -0.13 -1.19
C ASP A 88 -3.86 -0.23 -2.45
N ASP A 89 -4.21 0.53 -3.50
CA ASP A 89 -3.46 0.57 -4.77
C ASP A 89 -1.99 1.01 -4.55
N ILE A 90 -1.76 2.01 -3.67
CA ILE A 90 -0.40 2.48 -3.32
C ILE A 90 0.40 1.41 -2.56
N LEU A 91 -0.26 0.68 -1.65
CA LEU A 91 0.39 -0.40 -0.91
C LEU A 91 0.79 -1.54 -1.84
N ASP A 92 -0.09 -1.93 -2.75
CA ASP A 92 0.17 -3.04 -3.67
C ASP A 92 1.29 -2.68 -4.65
N LEU A 93 1.29 -1.45 -5.18
CA LEU A 93 2.43 -0.94 -5.95
C LEU A 93 3.75 -1.03 -5.17
N SER A 94 3.72 -0.68 -3.88
CA SER A 94 4.92 -0.70 -3.04
C SER A 94 5.43 -2.12 -2.78
N LYS A 95 4.53 -3.12 -2.64
CA LYS A 95 4.92 -4.53 -2.54
C LYS A 95 5.54 -5.05 -3.84
N ILE A 96 4.98 -4.65 -4.99
CA ILE A 96 5.48 -5.01 -6.33
C ILE A 96 6.90 -4.45 -6.52
N GLU A 97 7.12 -3.16 -6.25
CA GLU A 97 8.44 -2.52 -6.38
C GLU A 97 9.49 -3.16 -5.47
N ALA A 98 9.08 -3.64 -4.29
CA ALA A 98 9.97 -4.34 -3.37
C ALA A 98 10.20 -5.82 -3.71
N GLY A 99 9.53 -6.37 -4.73
CA GLY A 99 9.57 -7.80 -5.05
C GLY A 99 8.92 -8.69 -3.97
N LYS A 100 8.05 -8.11 -3.13
CA LYS A 100 7.42 -8.76 -1.96
C LYS A 100 5.96 -9.14 -2.19
N MET A 101 5.49 -9.10 -3.44
CA MET A 101 4.13 -9.55 -3.76
C MET A 101 4.10 -11.08 -3.76
N GLU A 102 3.44 -11.66 -2.76
CA GLU A 102 3.20 -13.10 -2.68
C GLU A 102 1.90 -13.45 -3.39
N LEU A 103 1.94 -14.45 -4.27
CA LEU A 103 0.76 -15.02 -4.90
C LEU A 103 0.29 -16.21 -4.07
N ASN A 104 -0.99 -16.21 -3.70
CA ASN A 104 -1.64 -17.35 -3.05
C ASN A 104 -2.61 -18.01 -4.04
N PRO A 105 -2.15 -19.00 -4.83
CA PRO A 105 -3.01 -19.68 -5.80
C PRO A 105 -4.00 -20.59 -5.06
N GLU A 106 -5.30 -20.34 -5.26
CA GLU A 106 -6.40 -21.15 -4.71
C GLU A 106 -7.35 -21.56 -5.83
N GLU A 107 -7.96 -22.74 -5.72
CA GLU A 107 -9.05 -23.15 -6.61
C GLU A 107 -10.29 -22.31 -6.28
N PHE A 108 -10.86 -21.65 -7.29
CA PHE A 108 -12.08 -20.87 -7.14
C PHE A 108 -13.05 -21.11 -8.29
N SER A 109 -14.35 -20.98 -8.00
CA SER A 109 -15.41 -21.09 -9.01
C SER A 109 -15.56 -19.77 -9.76
N ILE A 110 -15.29 -19.78 -11.07
CA ILE A 110 -15.48 -18.62 -11.94
C ILE A 110 -16.95 -18.11 -11.87
N SER A 111 -17.91 -19.03 -11.77
CA SER A 111 -19.34 -18.69 -11.70
C SER A 111 -19.73 -17.96 -10.40
N GLU A 112 -18.96 -18.12 -9.33
CA GLU A 112 -19.20 -17.46 -8.04
C GLU A 112 -18.50 -16.10 -7.95
N THR A 113 -17.35 -15.94 -8.60
CA THR A 113 -16.55 -14.70 -8.57
C THR A 113 -17.08 -13.58 -9.46
N LEU A 114 -17.87 -13.89 -10.48
CA LEU A 114 -18.37 -12.92 -11.47
C LEU A 114 -19.76 -12.31 -11.15
N ARG A 115 -20.27 -12.48 -9.92
CA ARG A 115 -21.59 -11.96 -9.50
C ARG A 115 -21.57 -10.52 -9.01
#